data_AF-A0A430HN13-F1
#
_entry.id   AF-A0A430HN13-F1
#
_cell.length_a   1.000
_cell.length_b   1.000
_cell.length_c   1.000
_cell.angle_alpha   90.00
_cell.angle_beta   90.00
_cell.angle_gamma   90.00
#
_symmetry.space_group_name_H-M   'P 1'
#
loop_
_entity.id
_entity.type
_entity.pdbx_description
1 polymer ?
#
loop_
_entity_poly.entity_id
_entity_poly.type
_entity_poly.pdbx_seq_one_letter_code
_entity_poly.pdbx_strand_id
1 'polypeptide(L)'
;MIIMMIIGGGCAGKQQGTLTNERIALYKSSHVADRMFEQRCLGSGEKIYKQILNVEGVRLLKLRGEKLNFSDQYVLDDPYGSDLAGDGYIKSFFRDFYIVNRIKPTITTLDYPPRFAYNFVEVMDDSDGKIYRYTGSIDEPWLRNKAYLKGHRQFLLNRNVVSGPSARYGVVFNDISTKEDRDYWIAGSSLQVIDMVTNEILAVRIGYMYDPGQGNTDGGRAPWIVAANHSCPSFGTRGASVSQMLQTEEFVEKVLIPKK
;
A
#
# COMPACT_ATOMS: atom_id res chain seq x y z
N MET A 1 48.31 62.78 16.78
CA MET A 1 47.08 62.83 15.96
C MET A 1 47.49 62.48 14.53
N ILE A 2 47.25 61.25 14.08
CA ILE A 2 47.13 60.84 12.67
C ILE A 2 46.38 59.51 12.68
N ILE A 3 45.34 59.47 11.87
CA ILE A 3 44.25 58.51 11.82
C ILE A 3 44.71 57.23 11.10
N MET A 4 44.46 56.07 11.70
CA MET A 4 44.68 54.76 11.09
C MET A 4 43.41 54.34 10.34
N MET A 5 43.40 54.50 9.02
CA MET A 5 42.42 53.88 8.12
C MET A 5 43.01 52.58 7.59
N ILE A 6 42.43 51.43 7.97
CA ILE A 6 42.62 50.17 7.24
C ILE A 6 41.28 49.84 6.59
N ILE A 7 41.25 50.05 5.28
CA ILE A 7 40.13 49.74 4.39
C ILE A 7 40.10 48.23 4.17
N GLY A 8 38.88 47.69 4.21
CA GLY A 8 38.61 46.27 4.09
C GLY A 8 39.03 45.65 2.75
N GLY A 9 39.36 44.37 2.82
CA GLY A 9 39.59 43.48 1.69
C GLY A 9 39.14 42.07 2.04
N GLY A 10 37.93 41.92 2.57
CA GLY A 10 37.31 40.61 2.71
C GLY A 10 36.93 40.09 1.33
N CYS A 11 37.80 39.29 0.71
CA CYS A 11 37.43 38.50 -0.46
C CYS A 11 36.35 37.50 -0.05
N ALA A 12 35.09 37.88 -0.28
CA ALA A 12 33.97 36.95 -0.33
C ALA A 12 34.20 36.01 -1.52
N GLY A 13 34.85 34.87 -1.25
CA GLY A 13 34.92 33.77 -2.18
C GLY A 13 33.51 33.21 -2.39
N LYS A 14 32.85 33.66 -3.46
CA LYS A 14 31.67 32.97 -4.00
C LYS A 14 32.12 31.58 -4.46
N GLN A 15 31.89 30.56 -3.63
CA GLN A 15 31.91 29.19 -4.12
C GLN A 15 30.67 28.94 -4.96
N GLN A 16 30.73 29.32 -6.24
CA GLN A 16 29.83 28.77 -7.25
C GLN A 16 30.33 27.36 -7.56
N GLY A 17 29.84 26.39 -6.79
CA GLY A 17 30.17 24.98 -6.99
C GLY A 17 29.66 24.51 -8.36
N THR A 18 30.58 24.11 -9.24
CA THR A 18 30.26 23.46 -10.51
C THR A 18 29.54 22.14 -10.21
N LEU A 19 28.31 21.97 -10.67
CA LEU A 19 27.61 20.69 -10.58
C LEU A 19 28.39 19.65 -11.37
N THR A 20 28.66 18.48 -10.76
CA THR A 20 29.30 17.37 -11.45
C THR A 20 28.39 16.86 -12.58
N ASN A 21 28.98 16.30 -13.65
CA ASN A 21 28.22 15.72 -14.76
C ASN A 21 27.19 14.67 -14.29
N GLU A 22 27.52 13.93 -13.23
CA GLU A 22 26.63 12.97 -12.58
C GLU A 22 25.40 13.64 -11.93
N ARG A 23 25.59 14.76 -11.21
CA ARG A 23 24.46 15.54 -10.66
C ARG A 23 23.58 16.13 -11.75
N ILE A 24 24.17 16.55 -12.86
CA ILE A 24 23.42 17.04 -14.02
C ILE A 24 22.60 15.90 -14.64
N ALA A 25 23.18 14.70 -14.78
CA ALA A 25 22.49 13.53 -15.30
C ALA A 25 21.33 13.10 -14.38
N LEU A 26 21.56 13.03 -13.07
CA LEU A 26 20.53 12.71 -12.09
C LEU A 26 19.39 13.74 -12.11
N TYR A 27 19.72 15.03 -12.15
CA TYR A 27 18.72 16.09 -12.25
C TYR A 27 17.85 15.95 -13.51
N LYS A 28 18.48 15.70 -14.67
CA LYS A 28 17.76 15.46 -15.93
C LYS A 28 16.84 14.24 -15.83
N SER A 29 17.33 13.13 -15.29
CA SER A 29 16.54 11.91 -15.13
C SER A 29 15.34 12.12 -14.20
N SER A 30 15.58 12.74 -13.05
CA SER A 30 14.54 13.07 -12.07
C SER A 30 13.47 14.01 -12.64
N HIS A 31 13.88 15.00 -13.44
CA HIS A 31 12.94 15.89 -14.13
C HIS A 31 12.08 15.17 -15.16
N VAL A 32 12.64 14.22 -15.92
CA VAL A 32 11.86 13.39 -16.85
C VAL A 32 10.89 12.50 -16.08
N ALA A 33 11.34 11.85 -14.99
CA ALA A 33 10.52 11.00 -14.16
C ALA A 33 9.31 11.76 -13.57
N ASP A 34 9.52 12.98 -13.07
CA ASP A 34 8.47 13.84 -12.55
C ASP A 34 7.39 14.14 -13.60
N ARG A 35 7.80 14.50 -14.81
CA ARG A 35 6.87 14.77 -15.93
C ARG A 35 6.12 13.52 -16.38
N MET A 36 6.79 12.38 -16.45
CA MET A 36 6.13 11.11 -16.77
C MET A 36 5.11 10.75 -15.69
N PHE A 37 5.49 10.87 -14.42
CA PHE A 37 4.63 10.62 -13.29
C PHE A 37 3.38 11.52 -13.32
N GLU A 38 3.54 12.83 -13.57
CA GLU A 38 2.40 13.75 -13.74
C GLU A 38 1.41 13.25 -14.81
N GLN A 39 1.91 12.75 -15.95
CA GLN A 39 1.05 12.18 -16.99
C GLN A 39 0.34 10.91 -16.53
N ARG A 40 1.02 10.00 -15.82
CA ARG A 40 0.39 8.79 -15.26
C ARG A 40 -0.70 9.14 -14.24
N CYS A 41 -0.49 10.19 -13.44
CA CYS A 41 -1.43 10.62 -12.41
C CYS A 41 -2.77 11.10 -12.94
N LEU A 42 -2.85 11.60 -14.18
CA LEU A 42 -4.10 12.06 -14.78
C LEU A 42 -5.19 10.98 -14.83
N GLY A 43 -4.79 9.70 -14.91
CA GLY A 43 -5.70 8.55 -14.90
C GLY A 43 -5.85 7.85 -13.55
N SER A 44 -5.19 8.35 -12.49
CA SER A 44 -5.18 7.73 -11.17
C SER A 44 -6.46 8.02 -10.38
N GLY A 45 -6.74 7.21 -9.36
CA GLY A 45 -7.92 7.33 -8.50
C GLY A 45 -8.81 6.09 -8.50
N GLU A 46 -9.89 6.19 -7.75
CA GLU A 46 -10.91 5.15 -7.64
C GLU A 46 -12.03 5.39 -8.65
N LYS A 47 -12.48 4.32 -9.31
CA LYS A 47 -13.69 4.28 -10.13
C LYS A 47 -14.55 3.14 -9.62
N ILE A 48 -15.70 3.48 -9.02
CA ILE A 48 -16.68 2.52 -8.51
C ILE A 48 -17.85 2.51 -9.49
N TYR A 49 -18.02 1.41 -10.22
CA TYR A 49 -19.11 1.24 -11.18
C TYR A 49 -20.38 0.71 -10.51
N LYS A 50 -20.21 -0.14 -9.50
CA LYS A 50 -21.33 -0.76 -8.79
C LYS A 50 -20.94 -1.09 -7.35
N GLN A 51 -21.85 -0.78 -6.43
CA GLN A 51 -21.76 -1.23 -5.04
C GLN A 51 -22.64 -2.45 -4.81
N ILE A 52 -22.15 -3.38 -3.99
CA ILE A 52 -22.88 -4.58 -3.57
C ILE A 52 -23.10 -4.50 -2.08
N LEU A 53 -24.33 -4.75 -1.63
CA LEU A 53 -24.70 -4.73 -0.23
C LEU A 53 -24.70 -6.14 0.39
N ASN A 54 -24.52 -6.19 1.71
CA ASN A 54 -24.64 -7.40 2.53
C ASN A 54 -23.70 -8.53 2.12
N VAL A 55 -22.45 -8.19 1.81
CA VAL A 55 -21.43 -9.18 1.42
C VAL A 55 -20.89 -9.89 2.65
N GLU A 56 -20.98 -11.21 2.69
CA GLU A 56 -20.50 -12.03 3.82
C GLU A 56 -18.99 -12.28 3.78
N GLY A 57 -18.43 -12.39 2.57
CA GLY A 57 -17.02 -12.72 2.39
C GLY A 57 -16.52 -12.39 1.00
N VAL A 58 -15.20 -12.27 0.90
CA VAL A 58 -14.48 -11.94 -0.33
C VAL A 58 -13.46 -13.02 -0.64
N ARG A 59 -13.05 -13.13 -1.91
CA ARG A 59 -11.89 -13.92 -2.31
C ARG A 59 -10.74 -13.00 -2.68
N LEU A 60 -9.57 -13.21 -2.08
CA LEU A 60 -8.32 -12.61 -2.53
C LEU A 60 -7.74 -13.53 -3.61
N LEU A 61 -7.68 -13.04 -4.85
CA LEU A 61 -7.19 -13.81 -5.99
C LEU A 61 -5.66 -13.83 -6.09
N LYS A 62 -5.01 -12.94 -5.36
CA LYS A 62 -3.56 -12.84 -5.24
C LYS A 62 -3.22 -12.33 -3.85
N LEU A 63 -2.20 -12.92 -3.21
CA LEU A 63 -1.66 -12.42 -1.95
C LEU A 63 -0.47 -11.49 -2.19
N ARG A 64 -0.29 -10.53 -1.29
CA ARG A 64 0.94 -9.72 -1.20
C ARG A 64 2.08 -10.61 -0.70
N GLY A 65 3.21 -10.58 -1.40
CA GLY A 65 4.39 -11.38 -1.04
C GLY A 65 4.91 -11.06 0.36
N GLU A 66 5.64 -12.00 0.98
CA GLU A 66 6.18 -11.81 2.34
C GLU A 66 7.37 -10.84 2.41
N LYS A 67 8.12 -10.71 1.30
CA LYS A 67 9.30 -9.87 1.23
C LYS A 67 8.91 -8.50 0.70
N LEU A 68 9.29 -7.46 1.44
CA LEU A 68 9.20 -6.09 0.96
C LEU A 68 10.33 -5.81 -0.02
N ASN A 69 9.98 -5.26 -1.17
CA ASN A 69 10.92 -4.75 -2.15
C ASN A 69 11.28 -3.30 -1.80
N PHE A 70 12.53 -3.07 -1.37
CA PHE A 70 13.01 -1.74 -1.00
C PHE A 70 13.65 -0.97 -2.17
N SER A 71 14.23 -1.67 -3.14
CA SER A 71 15.08 -1.07 -4.19
C SER A 71 15.17 -1.89 -5.48
N ASP A 72 14.59 -3.07 -5.58
CA ASP A 72 14.70 -3.87 -6.78
C ASP A 72 13.78 -3.30 -7.87
N GLN A 73 14.40 -2.65 -8.85
CA GLN A 73 13.72 -1.78 -9.80
C GLN A 73 12.71 -2.51 -10.71
N TYR A 74 13.02 -3.75 -11.10
CA TYR A 74 12.30 -4.49 -12.16
C TYR A 74 11.58 -5.76 -11.68
N VAL A 75 11.33 -5.92 -10.37
CA VAL A 75 10.59 -7.08 -9.84
C VAL A 75 9.10 -7.04 -10.22
N LEU A 76 8.57 -5.84 -10.51
CA LEU A 76 7.17 -5.63 -10.92
C LEU A 76 6.14 -6.22 -9.93
N ASP A 77 6.41 -6.07 -8.63
CA ASP A 77 5.61 -6.61 -7.52
C ASP A 77 4.60 -5.60 -6.93
N ASP A 78 4.28 -4.53 -7.65
CA ASP A 78 3.39 -3.46 -7.21
C ASP A 78 3.83 -2.79 -5.87
N PRO A 79 4.96 -2.06 -5.85
CA PRO A 79 5.38 -1.29 -4.68
C PRO A 79 4.40 -0.20 -4.25
N TYR A 80 3.57 0.34 -5.18
CA TYR A 80 2.55 1.34 -4.83
C TYR A 80 1.48 0.73 -3.93
N GLY A 81 1.05 -0.49 -4.24
CA GLY A 81 0.10 -1.24 -3.45
C GLY A 81 0.72 -1.97 -2.25
N SER A 82 1.93 -1.60 -1.78
CA SER A 82 2.66 -2.25 -0.67
C SER A 82 1.91 -2.17 0.68
N ASP A 83 0.82 -2.93 0.75
CA ASP A 83 -0.07 -3.14 1.87
C ASP A 83 0.54 -4.18 2.85
N LEU A 84 -0.26 -4.73 3.76
CA LEU A 84 0.18 -5.81 4.62
C LEU A 84 0.60 -7.05 3.81
N ALA A 85 1.69 -7.69 4.25
CA ALA A 85 2.25 -8.88 3.64
C ALA A 85 1.63 -10.17 4.18
N GLY A 86 1.61 -11.23 3.37
CA GLY A 86 1.21 -12.59 3.78
C GLY A 86 -0.12 -12.64 4.51
N ASP A 87 -0.15 -13.32 5.67
CA ASP A 87 -1.32 -13.40 6.55
C ASP A 87 -1.86 -12.03 6.99
N GLY A 88 -1.00 -11.01 7.07
CA GLY A 88 -1.42 -9.65 7.41
C GLY A 88 -2.45 -9.12 6.39
N TYR A 89 -2.26 -9.44 5.11
CA TYR A 89 -3.19 -9.08 4.04
C TYR A 89 -4.55 -9.76 4.20
N ILE A 90 -4.58 -11.00 4.65
CA ILE A 90 -5.83 -11.72 4.94
C ILE A 90 -6.48 -11.12 6.19
N LYS A 91 -5.68 -10.86 7.22
CA LYS A 91 -6.10 -10.32 8.53
C LYS A 91 -6.75 -8.95 8.42
N SER A 92 -6.32 -8.10 7.49
CA SER A 92 -6.93 -6.77 7.30
C SER A 92 -8.43 -6.85 6.97
N PHE A 93 -8.92 -7.94 6.39
CA PHE A 93 -10.34 -8.05 6.06
C PHE A 93 -11.24 -8.47 7.23
N PHE A 94 -10.71 -8.54 8.46
CA PHE A 94 -11.46 -8.91 9.67
C PHE A 94 -11.51 -7.79 10.71
N ARG A 95 -12.70 -7.52 11.23
CA ARG A 95 -12.95 -6.45 12.21
C ARG A 95 -12.20 -6.67 13.52
N ASP A 96 -12.15 -7.92 13.99
CA ASP A 96 -11.50 -8.28 15.24
C ASP A 96 -9.99 -8.03 15.23
N PHE A 97 -9.36 -8.13 14.05
CA PHE A 97 -7.94 -7.82 13.89
C PHE A 97 -7.66 -6.35 14.23
N TYR A 98 -8.55 -5.44 13.82
CA TYR A 98 -8.45 -4.01 14.15
C TYR A 98 -8.67 -3.73 15.63
N ILE A 99 -9.70 -4.34 16.22
CA ILE A 99 -10.08 -4.13 17.63
C ILE A 99 -8.94 -4.56 18.55
N VAL A 100 -8.36 -5.73 18.31
CA VAL A 100 -7.29 -6.29 19.15
C VAL A 100 -6.01 -5.47 19.06
N ASN A 101 -5.60 -5.12 17.84
CA ASN A 101 -4.31 -4.46 17.62
C ASN A 101 -4.38 -2.93 17.69
N ARG A 102 -5.57 -2.36 17.95
CA ARG A 102 -5.81 -0.91 18.01
C ARG A 102 -5.30 -0.17 16.76
N ILE A 103 -5.31 -0.84 15.61
CA ILE A 103 -4.70 -0.34 14.38
C ILE A 103 -5.52 0.81 13.79
N LYS A 104 -6.83 0.90 14.07
CA LYS A 104 -7.68 2.01 13.59
C LYS A 104 -8.57 2.57 14.71
N PRO A 105 -8.69 3.91 14.83
CA PRO A 105 -9.57 4.55 15.81
C PRO A 105 -11.04 4.26 15.51
N THR A 106 -11.90 4.16 16.52
CA THR A 106 -13.35 3.84 16.41
C THR A 106 -14.20 4.88 15.65
N ILE A 107 -13.58 5.91 15.05
CA ILE A 107 -14.29 7.04 14.46
C ILE A 107 -14.91 6.64 13.13
N THR A 108 -16.23 6.48 13.13
CA THR A 108 -17.09 6.38 11.94
C THR A 108 -17.47 7.78 11.49
N THR A 109 -16.66 8.41 10.62
CA THR A 109 -17.14 9.57 9.84
C THR A 109 -18.04 9.07 8.70
N LEU A 110 -18.91 9.93 8.18
CA LEU A 110 -19.84 9.60 7.08
C LEU A 110 -19.11 9.15 5.80
N ASP A 111 -17.85 9.58 5.61
CA ASP A 111 -17.01 9.30 4.44
C ASP A 111 -16.16 8.03 4.57
N TYR A 112 -16.24 7.31 5.70
CA TYR A 112 -15.48 6.08 5.91
C TYR A 112 -16.38 4.86 5.68
N PRO A 113 -15.90 3.80 5.00
CA PRO A 113 -16.63 2.55 4.92
C PRO A 113 -16.97 2.07 6.34
N PRO A 114 -18.09 1.38 6.53
CA PRO A 114 -18.66 1.22 7.85
C PRO A 114 -17.90 0.24 8.77
N ARG A 115 -16.76 -0.31 8.32
CA ARG A 115 -15.79 -1.09 9.11
C ARG A 115 -16.42 -2.29 9.80
N PHE A 116 -17.44 -2.87 9.15
CA PHE A 116 -18.07 -4.11 9.59
C PHE A 116 -17.15 -5.31 9.30
N ALA A 117 -16.29 -5.19 8.29
CA ALA A 117 -15.42 -6.24 7.77
C ALA A 117 -16.18 -7.52 7.39
N TYR A 118 -15.47 -8.54 6.92
CA TYR A 118 -16.08 -9.74 6.38
C TYR A 118 -16.11 -10.88 7.39
N ASN A 119 -17.12 -11.74 7.28
CA ASN A 119 -17.21 -12.96 8.10
C ASN A 119 -16.15 -13.99 7.68
N PHE A 120 -15.78 -13.97 6.41
CA PHE A 120 -14.73 -14.85 5.89
C PHE A 120 -13.97 -14.25 4.71
N VAL A 121 -12.75 -14.73 4.53
CA VAL A 121 -11.89 -14.42 3.38
C VAL A 121 -11.48 -15.74 2.74
N GLU A 122 -11.59 -15.85 1.43
CA GLU A 122 -11.11 -17.01 0.68
C GLU A 122 -9.82 -16.70 -0.06
N VAL A 123 -8.92 -17.68 -0.11
CA VAL A 123 -7.68 -17.59 -0.87
C VAL A 123 -7.42 -18.94 -1.52
N MET A 124 -6.97 -18.94 -2.77
CA MET A 124 -6.43 -20.15 -3.40
C MET A 124 -5.00 -20.35 -2.94
N ASP A 125 -4.68 -21.53 -2.41
CA ASP A 125 -3.30 -21.88 -2.08
C ASP A 125 -2.63 -22.44 -3.33
N ASP A 126 -1.65 -21.71 -3.87
CA ASP A 126 -0.97 -22.08 -5.11
C ASP A 126 -0.18 -23.39 -4.97
N SER A 127 0.15 -23.83 -3.75
CA SER A 127 0.91 -25.07 -3.52
C SER A 127 0.08 -26.34 -3.74
N ASP A 128 -1.24 -26.27 -3.54
CA ASP A 128 -2.13 -27.41 -3.67
C ASP A 128 -3.40 -27.15 -4.52
N GLY A 129 -3.57 -25.93 -5.02
CA GLY A 129 -4.68 -25.49 -5.85
C GLY A 129 -6.03 -25.40 -5.11
N LYS A 130 -6.07 -25.62 -3.80
CA LYS A 130 -7.33 -25.62 -3.05
C LYS A 130 -7.67 -24.22 -2.57
N ILE A 131 -8.97 -23.97 -2.45
CA ILE A 131 -9.47 -22.73 -1.85
C ILE A 131 -9.64 -22.96 -0.36
N TYR A 132 -9.05 -22.07 0.42
CA TYR A 132 -9.16 -22.06 1.86
C TYR A 132 -9.98 -20.86 2.31
N ARG A 133 -10.92 -21.11 3.21
CA ARG A 133 -11.70 -20.09 3.91
C ARG A 133 -11.07 -19.80 5.25
N TYR A 134 -10.73 -18.54 5.42
CA TYR A 134 -10.22 -17.96 6.63
C TYR A 134 -11.36 -17.30 7.41
N THR A 135 -11.33 -17.45 8.74
CA THR A 135 -12.22 -16.74 9.66
C THR A 135 -11.41 -16.17 10.81
N GLY A 136 -11.84 -15.02 11.31
CA GLY A 136 -11.25 -14.36 12.47
C GLY A 136 -11.96 -14.70 13.77
N SER A 137 -11.22 -14.80 14.87
CA SER A 137 -11.79 -14.81 16.22
C SER A 137 -10.87 -14.13 17.23
N ILE A 138 -11.43 -13.70 18.35
CA ILE A 138 -10.67 -13.17 19.49
C ILE A 138 -10.48 -14.27 20.53
N ASP A 139 -9.24 -14.46 20.97
CA ASP A 139 -8.88 -15.34 22.09
C ASP A 139 -8.34 -14.53 23.26
N GLU A 140 -8.64 -14.99 24.48
CA GLU A 140 -8.10 -14.44 25.73
C GLU A 140 -7.26 -15.53 26.42
N PRO A 141 -5.95 -15.60 26.14
CA PRO A 141 -5.09 -16.69 26.60
C PRO A 141 -5.08 -16.90 28.12
N TRP A 142 -5.26 -15.82 28.89
CA TRP A 142 -5.31 -15.86 30.36
C TRP A 142 -6.41 -16.77 30.92
N LEU A 143 -7.48 -17.01 30.16
CA LEU A 143 -8.55 -17.93 30.57
C LEU A 143 -8.05 -19.38 30.69
N ARG A 144 -7.04 -19.75 29.88
CA ARG A 144 -6.47 -21.11 29.83
C ARG A 144 -5.09 -21.20 30.50
N ASN A 145 -4.30 -20.12 30.48
CA ASN A 145 -2.96 -20.07 31.04
C ASN A 145 -2.73 -18.77 31.82
N LYS A 146 -2.59 -18.86 33.15
CA LYS A 146 -2.41 -17.71 34.05
C LYS A 146 -1.05 -17.00 33.92
N ALA A 147 -0.12 -17.50 33.11
CA ALA A 147 1.12 -16.81 32.76
C ALA A 147 0.89 -15.58 31.88
N TYR A 148 -0.22 -15.52 31.14
CA TYR A 148 -0.58 -14.35 30.34
C TYR A 148 -1.15 -13.23 31.20
N LEU A 149 -1.11 -11.99 30.71
CA LEU A 149 -1.77 -10.86 31.38
C LEU A 149 -3.30 -11.00 31.29
N LYS A 150 -4.00 -10.80 32.41
CA LYS A 150 -5.46 -10.78 32.46
C LYS A 150 -6.01 -9.68 31.53
N GLY A 151 -6.99 -10.01 30.69
CA GLY A 151 -7.54 -9.08 29.70
C GLY A 151 -6.70 -8.91 28.43
N HIS A 152 -5.55 -9.60 28.30
CA HIS A 152 -4.81 -9.65 27.03
C HIS A 152 -5.62 -10.44 26.01
N ARG A 153 -5.94 -9.78 24.89
CA ARG A 153 -6.66 -10.36 23.76
C ARG A 153 -5.72 -10.51 22.58
N GLN A 154 -5.87 -11.61 21.84
CA GLN A 154 -5.15 -11.85 20.59
C GLN A 154 -6.13 -12.23 19.48
N PHE A 155 -5.78 -11.87 18.24
CA PHE A 155 -6.55 -12.25 17.06
C PHE A 155 -6.06 -13.61 16.56
N LEU A 156 -6.98 -14.55 16.37
CA LEU A 156 -6.72 -15.85 15.77
C LEU A 156 -7.28 -15.90 14.36
N LEU A 157 -6.46 -16.41 13.45
CA LEU A 157 -6.85 -16.68 12.08
C LEU A 157 -7.03 -18.18 11.92
N ASN A 158 -8.26 -18.62 11.73
CA ASN A 158 -8.60 -20.03 11.48
C ASN A 158 -8.71 -20.25 9.98
N ARG A 159 -8.35 -21.44 9.50
CA ARG A 159 -8.33 -21.80 8.09
C ARG A 159 -8.94 -23.19 7.88
N ASN A 160 -9.88 -23.31 6.95
CA ASN A 160 -10.46 -24.59 6.54
C ASN A 160 -10.57 -24.67 5.01
N VAL A 161 -10.48 -25.87 4.43
CA VAL A 161 -10.74 -26.08 3.00
C VAL A 161 -12.21 -25.77 2.71
N VAL A 162 -12.50 -25.06 1.62
CA VAL A 162 -13.87 -24.79 1.19
C VAL A 162 -14.53 -26.07 0.67
N SER A 163 -15.66 -26.44 1.27
CA SER A 163 -16.48 -27.59 0.87
C SER A 163 -17.92 -27.21 0.47
N GLY A 164 -18.27 -25.92 0.49
CA GLY A 164 -19.61 -25.40 0.22
C GLY A 164 -19.61 -24.18 -0.71
N PRO A 165 -20.67 -23.35 -0.70
CA PRO A 165 -20.75 -22.15 -1.53
C PRO A 165 -19.58 -21.21 -1.24
N SER A 166 -18.90 -20.76 -2.31
CA SER A 166 -17.72 -19.92 -2.22
C SER A 166 -18.04 -18.42 -2.22
N ALA A 167 -17.06 -17.58 -1.92
CA ALA A 167 -17.18 -16.14 -2.15
C ALA A 167 -17.48 -15.88 -3.63
N ARG A 168 -18.43 -14.98 -3.90
CA ARG A 168 -18.78 -14.54 -5.26
C ARG A 168 -17.84 -13.46 -5.78
N TYR A 169 -17.39 -12.57 -4.91
CA TYR A 169 -16.64 -11.38 -5.29
C TYR A 169 -15.14 -11.58 -5.06
N GLY A 170 -14.35 -11.24 -6.06
CA GLY A 170 -12.90 -11.36 -6.06
C GLY A 170 -12.23 -10.00 -5.91
N VAL A 171 -11.07 -9.99 -5.27
CA VAL A 171 -10.16 -8.84 -5.16
C VAL A 171 -8.82 -9.26 -5.76
N VAL A 172 -8.32 -8.48 -6.71
CA VAL A 172 -7.04 -8.74 -7.38
C VAL A 172 -6.27 -7.45 -7.56
N PHE A 173 -4.95 -7.51 -7.42
CA PHE A 173 -4.06 -6.41 -7.74
C PHE A 173 -3.02 -6.83 -8.78
N ASN A 174 -2.60 -5.86 -9.59
CA ASN A 174 -1.56 -6.03 -10.60
C ASN A 174 -0.64 -4.82 -10.61
N ASP A 175 0.64 -5.09 -10.83
CA ASP A 175 1.58 -4.06 -11.25
C ASP A 175 1.26 -3.70 -12.71
N ILE A 176 1.04 -2.41 -12.96
CA ILE A 176 0.72 -1.89 -14.30
C ILE A 176 1.85 -1.02 -14.88
N SER A 177 3.02 -1.02 -14.22
CA SER A 177 4.17 -0.26 -14.69
C SER A 177 4.70 -0.88 -15.98
N THR A 178 5.01 -0.02 -16.95
CA THR A 178 5.77 -0.42 -18.13
C THR A 178 7.26 -0.50 -17.81
N LYS A 179 8.06 -1.08 -18.71
CA LYS A 179 9.53 -1.02 -18.60
C LYS A 179 10.01 0.44 -18.57
N GLU A 180 9.44 1.31 -19.39
CA GLU A 180 9.79 2.73 -19.44
C GLU A 180 9.50 3.42 -18.09
N ASP A 181 8.36 3.12 -17.46
CA ASP A 181 8.06 3.62 -16.13
C ASP A 181 9.14 3.18 -15.12
N ARG A 182 9.52 1.90 -15.17
CA ARG A 182 10.56 1.37 -14.29
C ARG A 182 11.92 1.97 -14.55
N ASP A 183 12.31 2.23 -15.79
CA ASP A 183 13.56 2.91 -16.15
C ASP A 183 13.69 4.27 -15.43
N TYR A 184 12.56 4.94 -15.14
CA TYR A 184 12.47 6.21 -14.40
C TYR A 184 12.01 6.08 -12.95
N TRP A 185 12.06 4.88 -12.38
CA TRP A 185 11.64 4.58 -11.01
C TRP A 185 10.19 4.95 -10.70
N ILE A 186 9.30 4.74 -11.66
CA ILE A 186 7.85 4.90 -11.50
C ILE A 186 7.23 3.51 -11.32
N ALA A 187 6.41 3.36 -10.29
CA ALA A 187 5.63 2.17 -10.00
C ALA A 187 4.13 2.48 -10.16
N GLY A 188 3.39 1.59 -10.82
CA GLY A 188 1.94 1.68 -11.00
C GLY A 188 1.22 0.44 -10.46
N SER A 189 0.04 0.67 -9.87
CA SER A 189 -0.86 -0.36 -9.32
C SER A 189 -2.23 -0.28 -9.96
N SER A 190 -2.82 -1.44 -10.22
CA SER A 190 -4.27 -1.60 -10.39
C SER A 190 -4.80 -2.54 -9.33
N LEU A 191 -5.77 -2.09 -8.54
CA LEU A 191 -6.55 -2.91 -7.61
C LEU A 191 -8.00 -2.99 -8.12
N GLN A 192 -8.51 -4.20 -8.31
CA GLN A 192 -9.83 -4.45 -8.90
C GLN A 192 -10.70 -5.27 -7.96
N VAL A 193 -11.99 -4.94 -7.97
CA VAL A 193 -13.06 -5.74 -7.36
C VAL A 193 -13.91 -6.29 -8.49
N ILE A 194 -14.08 -7.61 -8.53
CA ILE A 194 -14.78 -8.30 -9.63
C ILE A 194 -15.91 -9.19 -9.12
N ASP A 195 -16.99 -9.30 -9.88
CA ASP A 195 -17.98 -10.35 -9.72
C ASP A 195 -17.51 -11.59 -10.50
N MET A 196 -17.13 -12.65 -9.80
CA MET A 196 -16.55 -13.84 -10.43
C MET A 196 -17.60 -14.70 -11.16
N VAL A 197 -18.89 -14.43 -10.98
CA VAL A 197 -19.97 -15.15 -11.70
C VAL A 197 -20.23 -14.50 -13.06
N THR A 198 -20.27 -13.16 -13.10
CA THR A 198 -20.54 -12.42 -14.34
C THR A 198 -19.27 -11.96 -15.06
N ASN A 199 -18.11 -12.06 -14.41
CA ASN A 199 -16.83 -11.48 -14.84
C ASN A 199 -16.85 -9.96 -15.00
N GLU A 200 -17.78 -9.28 -14.32
CA GLU A 200 -17.87 -7.82 -14.33
C GLU A 200 -16.85 -7.19 -13.37
N ILE A 201 -16.17 -6.14 -13.81
CA ILE A 201 -15.37 -5.28 -12.94
C ILE A 201 -16.33 -4.32 -12.21
N LEU A 202 -16.46 -4.48 -10.90
CA LEU A 202 -17.33 -3.66 -10.06
C LEU A 202 -16.67 -2.34 -9.70
N ALA A 203 -15.35 -2.34 -9.52
CA ALA A 203 -14.56 -1.15 -9.27
C ALA A 203 -13.08 -1.38 -9.61
N VAL A 204 -12.39 -0.28 -9.91
CA VAL A 204 -10.93 -0.24 -10.08
C VAL A 204 -10.33 0.94 -9.34
N ARG A 205 -9.19 0.74 -8.69
CA ARG A 205 -8.31 1.80 -8.21
C ARG A 205 -7.00 1.73 -8.97
N ILE A 206 -6.63 2.85 -9.57
CA ILE A 206 -5.34 3.04 -10.23
C ILE A 206 -4.51 3.98 -9.38
N GLY A 207 -3.24 3.65 -9.18
CA GLY A 207 -2.32 4.55 -8.52
C GLY A 207 -0.89 4.41 -9.02
N TYR A 208 -0.12 5.48 -8.88
CA TYR A 208 1.28 5.54 -9.23
C TYR A 208 2.09 6.19 -8.12
N MET A 209 3.37 5.86 -8.05
CA MET A 209 4.35 6.61 -7.28
C MET A 209 5.70 6.60 -7.98
N TYR A 210 6.57 7.55 -7.67
CA TYR A 210 7.91 7.57 -8.25
C TYR A 210 8.98 7.98 -7.28
N ASP A 211 10.23 7.59 -7.55
CA ASP A 211 11.37 7.96 -6.73
C ASP A 211 12.16 9.15 -7.31
N PRO A 212 12.11 10.36 -6.72
CA PRO A 212 12.85 11.50 -7.26
C PRO A 212 14.37 11.35 -7.16
N GLY A 213 14.85 10.51 -6.24
CA GLY A 213 16.25 10.14 -6.09
C GLY A 213 16.72 9.09 -7.09
N GLN A 214 15.84 8.65 -8.00
CA GLN A 214 16.13 7.76 -9.13
C GLN A 214 16.90 6.51 -8.72
N GLY A 215 16.48 5.91 -7.60
CA GLY A 215 17.06 4.64 -7.13
C GLY A 215 18.26 4.75 -6.22
N ASN A 216 18.72 5.97 -5.88
CA ASN A 216 19.85 6.13 -4.98
C ASN A 216 19.58 5.42 -3.64
N THR A 217 20.53 4.59 -3.20
CA THR A 217 20.48 3.83 -1.94
C THR A 217 21.48 4.32 -0.89
N ASP A 218 22.17 5.44 -1.14
CA ASP A 218 23.20 5.95 -0.24
C ASP A 218 22.59 6.32 1.12
N GLY A 219 23.40 6.15 2.18
CA GLY A 219 22.96 6.45 3.54
C GLY A 219 21.81 5.56 4.04
N GLY A 220 21.58 4.39 3.43
CA GLY A 220 20.52 3.45 3.82
C GLY A 220 19.14 3.82 3.27
N ARG A 221 19.09 4.65 2.22
CA ARG A 221 17.86 5.03 1.55
C ARG A 221 17.20 3.82 0.87
N ALA A 222 15.88 3.68 1.03
CA ALA A 222 15.06 2.69 0.35
C ALA A 222 14.16 3.40 -0.69
N PRO A 223 14.52 3.38 -1.98
CA PRO A 223 13.80 4.09 -3.04
C PRO A 223 12.29 3.87 -3.03
N TRP A 224 11.82 2.63 -2.89
CA TRP A 224 10.38 2.35 -2.93
C TRP A 224 9.62 2.85 -1.70
N ILE A 225 10.27 2.96 -0.54
CA ILE A 225 9.69 3.63 0.64
C ILE A 225 9.61 5.14 0.40
N VAL A 226 10.66 5.74 -0.16
CA VAL A 226 10.70 7.19 -0.41
C VAL A 226 9.70 7.59 -1.50
N ALA A 227 9.51 6.74 -2.50
CA ALA A 227 8.56 6.96 -3.58
C ALA A 227 7.13 7.16 -3.10
N ALA A 228 6.73 6.53 -1.98
CA ALA A 228 5.40 6.72 -1.40
C ALA A 228 5.09 8.19 -1.04
N ASN A 229 6.11 9.03 -0.81
CA ASN A 229 5.92 10.47 -0.59
C ASN A 229 5.55 11.25 -1.86
N HIS A 230 5.66 10.60 -3.03
CA HIS A 230 5.41 11.13 -4.36
C HIS A 230 4.45 10.19 -5.09
N SER A 231 3.21 10.12 -4.59
CA SER A 231 2.20 9.19 -5.06
C SER A 231 0.91 9.89 -5.50
N CYS A 232 0.17 9.24 -6.39
CA CYS A 232 -1.17 9.64 -6.83
C CYS A 232 -2.07 8.39 -6.97
N PRO A 233 -3.22 8.31 -6.26
CA PRO A 233 -3.60 9.15 -5.12
C PRO A 233 -2.50 9.28 -4.05
N SER A 234 -2.47 10.45 -3.41
CA SER A 234 -1.42 10.80 -2.46
C SER A 234 -1.56 10.05 -1.14
N PHE A 235 -0.45 9.48 -0.66
CA PHE A 235 -0.30 8.90 0.67
C PHE A 235 0.21 9.91 1.71
N GLY A 236 0.43 11.17 1.30
CA GLY A 236 1.13 12.20 2.07
C GLY A 236 2.51 12.51 1.50
N THR A 237 3.23 13.47 2.11
CA THR A 237 4.52 13.98 1.61
C THR A 237 5.72 13.63 2.49
N ARG A 238 5.50 13.07 3.69
CA ARG A 238 6.58 12.65 4.59
C ARG A 238 6.18 11.41 5.38
N GLY A 239 7.00 10.36 5.28
CA GLY A 239 6.74 9.07 5.92
C GLY A 239 5.50 8.37 5.36
N ALA A 240 5.11 8.71 4.13
CA ALA A 240 3.83 8.34 3.53
C ALA A 240 3.66 6.82 3.31
N SER A 241 4.74 6.05 3.33
CA SER A 241 4.68 4.59 3.18
C SER A 241 3.83 3.90 4.26
N VAL A 242 3.69 4.50 5.45
CA VAL A 242 2.79 3.96 6.50
C VAL A 242 1.31 4.03 6.09
N SER A 243 0.95 5.00 5.23
CA SER A 243 -0.41 5.19 4.74
C SER A 243 -0.79 4.20 3.63
N GLN A 244 0.17 3.40 3.13
CA GLN A 244 -0.10 2.32 2.16
C GLN A 244 -0.79 1.12 2.84
N MET A 245 -0.59 0.96 4.15
CA MET A 245 -1.21 -0.11 4.92
C MET A 245 -2.74 0.04 4.91
N LEU A 246 -3.44 -1.07 4.76
CA LEU A 246 -4.90 -1.22 4.81
C LEU A 246 -5.67 -0.51 3.69
N GLN A 247 -4.97 0.06 2.72
CA GLN A 247 -5.55 0.74 1.57
C GLN A 247 -6.39 -0.21 0.70
N THR A 248 -6.04 -1.49 0.65
CA THR A 248 -6.82 -2.47 -0.12
C THR A 248 -8.19 -2.69 0.52
N GLU A 249 -8.23 -2.99 1.81
CA GLU A 249 -9.48 -3.23 2.51
C GLU A 249 -10.39 -1.99 2.46
N GLU A 250 -9.84 -0.80 2.66
CA GLU A 250 -10.61 0.45 2.60
C GLU A 250 -11.31 0.64 1.26
N PHE A 251 -10.59 0.37 0.17
CA PHE A 251 -11.17 0.43 -1.17
C PHE A 251 -12.24 -0.65 -1.37
N VAL A 252 -11.98 -1.88 -0.94
CA VAL A 252 -12.92 -3.00 -1.13
C VAL A 252 -14.21 -2.78 -0.34
N GLU A 253 -14.15 -2.29 0.90
CA GLU A 253 -15.34 -2.02 1.71
C GLU A 253 -16.20 -0.86 1.18
N LYS A 254 -15.66 0.05 0.34
CA LYS A 254 -16.46 1.05 -0.38
C LYS A 254 -17.30 0.44 -1.50
N VAL A 255 -16.93 -0.75 -1.97
CA VAL A 255 -17.51 -1.43 -3.14
C VAL A 255 -18.40 -2.59 -2.69
N LEU A 256 -17.86 -3.46 -1.84
CA LEU A 256 -18.53 -4.62 -1.27
C LEU A 256 -18.89 -4.30 0.18
N ILE A 257 -20.06 -3.71 0.39
CA ILE A 257 -20.49 -3.30 1.72
C ILE A 257 -20.74 -4.56 2.56
N PRO A 258 -19.99 -4.78 3.66
CA PRO A 258 -20.12 -6.02 4.40
C PRO A 258 -21.47 -6.15 5.09
N LYS A 259 -21.88 -7.40 5.34
CA LYS A 259 -23.10 -7.71 6.10
C LYS A 259 -22.94 -7.23 7.55
N LYS A 260 -23.96 -6.53 8.05
CA LYS A 260 -24.05 -6.09 9.45
C LYS A 260 -24.30 -7.24 10.41
#